data_AF-A0A924LRJ5-F1
#
_entry.id   AF-A0A924LRJ5-F1
#
_cell.length_a   1.000
_cell.length_b   1.000
_cell.length_c   1.000
_cell.angle_alpha   90.00
_cell.angle_beta   90.00
_cell.angle_gamma   90.00
#
_symmetry.space_group_name_H-M   'P 1'
#
loop_
_entity.id
_entity.type
_entity.pdbx_description
1 polymer ?
#
loop_
_entity_poly.entity_id
_entity_poly.type
_entity_poly.pdbx_seq_one_letter_code
_entity_poly.pdbx_strand_id
1 'polypeptide(L)' 'MSEQPAPPPTGDEAVDAALAELTDATSAPVAEQVEAYVGAHRSMQDRLADLDG' A
#
# COMPACT_ATOMS: atom_id res chain seq x y z
N MET A 1 2.62 21.21 -7.46
CA MET A 1 1.99 20.10 -6.72
C MET A 1 2.08 20.46 -5.25
N SER A 2 0.96 20.44 -4.52
CA SER A 2 1.01 20.66 -3.07
C SER A 2 1.60 19.41 -2.43
N GLU A 3 2.67 19.56 -1.63
CA GLU A 3 3.22 18.48 -0.83
C GLU A 3 2.13 18.06 0.18
N GLN A 4 1.49 16.91 -0.06
CA GLN A 4 0.50 16.39 0.87
C GLN A 4 1.27 15.69 2.00
N PRO A 5 1.04 16.05 3.27
CA PRO A 5 1.74 15.41 4.37
C PRO A 5 1.46 13.90 4.33
N ALA A 6 2.51 13.11 4.57
CA ALA A 6 2.37 11.66 4.68
C ALA A 6 1.31 11.33 5.74
N PRO A 7 0.39 10.37 5.46
CA PRO A 7 -0.61 9.97 6.43
C PRO A 7 0.08 9.43 7.70
N PRO A 8 -0.55 9.62 8.89
CA PRO A 8 -0.05 8.96 10.10
C PRO A 8 -0.10 7.43 9.93
N PRO A 9 0.77 6.69 10.63
CA PRO A 9 0.75 5.23 10.59
C PRO A 9 -0.59 4.69 11.09
N THR A 10 -1.04 3.60 10.48
CA THR A 10 -2.30 2.93 10.84
C THR A 10 -2.16 2.13 12.12
N GLY A 11 -0.92 1.77 12.50
CA GLY A 11 -0.61 0.91 13.63
C GLY A 11 -0.65 -0.59 13.28
N ASP A 12 -0.95 -0.91 12.03
CA ASP A 12 -0.86 -2.26 11.48
C ASP A 12 0.33 -2.33 10.51
N GLU A 13 1.36 -3.10 10.87
CA GLU A 13 2.62 -3.18 10.13
C GLU A 13 2.42 -3.63 8.68
N ALA A 14 1.49 -4.56 8.43
CA ALA A 14 1.20 -5.05 7.08
C ALA A 14 0.53 -3.97 6.22
N VAL A 15 -0.40 -3.21 6.82
CA VAL A 15 -1.05 -2.09 6.13
C VAL A 15 -0.06 -0.96 5.87
N ASP A 16 0.76 -0.61 6.85
CA ASP A 16 1.76 0.46 6.74
C ASP A 16 2.82 0.13 5.67
N ALA A 17 3.28 -1.13 5.59
CA ALA A 17 4.19 -1.58 4.55
C ALA A 17 3.57 -1.50 3.14
N ALA A 18 2.32 -1.94 2.98
CA ALA A 18 1.62 -1.86 1.71
C ALA A 18 1.42 -0.40 1.25
N LEU A 19 1.11 0.52 2.17
CA LEU A 19 0.98 1.95 1.87
C LEU A 19 2.30 2.60 1.46
N ALA A 20 3.42 2.17 2.05
CA ALA A 20 4.75 2.63 1.64
C ALA A 20 5.08 2.18 0.21
N GLU A 21 4.83 0.92 -0.13
CA GLU A 21 5.05 0.37 -1.48
C GLU A 21 4.22 1.13 -2.54
N LEU A 22 2.96 1.46 -2.22
CA LEU A 22 2.11 2.26 -3.10
C LEU A 22 2.63 3.68 -3.32
N THR A 23 3.23 4.28 -2.29
CA THR A 23 3.80 5.63 -2.37
C THR A 23 5.02 5.64 -3.30
N ASP A 24 5.92 4.67 -3.13
CA ASP A 24 7.11 4.53 -3.97
C ASP A 24 6.74 4.24 -5.43
N ALA A 25 5.72 3.42 -5.66
CA ALA A 25 5.25 3.06 -6.99
C ALA A 25 4.77 4.26 -7.81
N THR A 26 4.26 5.33 -7.18
CA THR A 26 3.70 6.50 -7.90
C THR A 26 4.67 7.15 -8.90
N SER A 27 5.98 6.97 -8.69
CA SER A 27 7.05 7.51 -9.55
C SER A 27 7.63 6.48 -10.52
N ALA A 28 7.17 5.22 -10.47
CA ALA A 28 7.68 4.11 -11.29
C ALA A 28 6.99 4.04 -12.67
N PRO A 29 7.53 3.28 -13.64
CA PRO A 29 6.83 2.94 -14.88
C PRO A 29 5.47 2.29 -14.65
N VAL A 30 4.54 2.47 -15.59
CA VAL A 30 3.14 1.98 -15.45
C VAL A 30 3.06 0.47 -15.19
N ALA A 31 3.94 -0.34 -15.79
CA ALA A 31 3.96 -1.77 -15.54
C ALA A 31 4.29 -2.09 -14.07
N GLU A 32 5.31 -1.43 -13.51
CA GLU A 32 5.72 -1.57 -12.11
C GLU A 32 4.66 -1.03 -11.15
N GLN A 33 4.00 0.07 -11.52
CA GLN A 33 2.84 0.58 -10.79
C GLN A 33 1.74 -0.46 -10.67
N VAL A 34 1.35 -1.10 -11.78
CA VAL A 34 0.30 -2.13 -11.77
C VAL A 34 0.69 -3.30 -10.87
N GLU A 35 1.94 -3.76 -10.93
CA GLU A 35 2.43 -4.83 -10.07
C GLU A 35 2.33 -4.46 -8.58
N ALA A 36 2.79 -3.26 -8.20
CA ALA A 36 2.71 -2.76 -6.83
C ALA A 36 1.25 -2.60 -6.34
N TYR A 37 0.36 -2.04 -7.18
CA TYR A 37 -1.05 -1.90 -6.83
C TYR A 37 -1.74 -3.26 -6.62
N VAL A 38 -1.43 -4.26 -7.45
CA VAL A 38 -1.96 -5.63 -7.29
C VAL A 38 -1.39 -6.29 -6.03
N GLY A 39 -0.10 -6.12 -5.75
CA GLY A 39 0.56 -6.62 -4.54
C GLY A 39 -0.09 -6.06 -3.28
N ALA A 40 -0.19 -4.73 -3.19
CA ALA A 40 -0.82 -4.03 -2.08
C ALA A 40 -2.29 -4.45 -1.89
N HIS A 41 -3.06 -4.56 -2.99
CA HIS A 41 -4.44 -5.04 -2.91
C HIS A 41 -4.54 -6.44 -2.32
N ARG A 42 -3.68 -7.37 -2.74
CA ARG A 42 -3.66 -8.74 -2.20
C ARG A 42 -3.29 -8.76 -0.73
N SER A 43 -2.24 -8.03 -0.34
CA SER A 43 -1.82 -7.91 1.06
C SER A 43 -2.94 -7.39 1.96
N MET A 44 -3.66 -6.35 1.51
CA MET A 44 -4.80 -5.82 2.26
C MET A 44 -5.95 -6.84 2.36
N GLN A 45 -6.24 -7.58 1.30
CA GLN A 45 -7.26 -8.64 1.32
C GLN A 45 -6.88 -9.78 2.27
N ASP A 46 -5.64 -10.24 2.24
CA ASP A 46 -5.13 -11.28 3.14
C ASP A 46 -5.23 -10.79 4.59
N ARG A 47 -4.85 -9.54 4.86
CA ARG A 47 -4.94 -8.95 6.20
C ARG A 47 -6.38 -8.87 6.72
N LEU A 48 -7.34 -8.52 5.85
CA LEU A 48 -8.76 -8.51 6.19
C LEU A 48 -9.27 -9.93 6.48
N ALA A 49 -8.87 -10.92 5.68
CA ALA A 49 -9.24 -12.32 5.91
C ALA A 49 -8.70 -12.83 7.26
N ASP A 50 -7.51 -12.43 7.66
CA ASP A 50 -6.91 -12.77 8.97
C ASP A 50 -7.66 -12.12 10.16
N LEU A 51 -8.36 -11.00 9.94
CA LEU A 51 -9.15 -10.33 11.00
C LEU A 51 -10.55 -10.92 11.17
N ASP A 52 -11.10 -11.53 10.12
CA ASP A 52 -12.44 -12.14 10.13
C ASP A 52 -12.43 -13.59 10.70
N GLY A 53 -11.25 -14.16 11.00
CA GLY A 53 -11.05 -15.51 11.55
C GLY A 53 -10.88 -15.57 13.06
#